data_AF-A0A2R6PXW7-F1
#
_entry.id   AF-A0A2R6PXW7-F1
#
_cell.length_a   1.000
_cell.length_b   1.000
_cell.length_c   1.000
_cell.angle_alpha   90.00
_cell.angle_beta   90.00
_cell.angle_gamma   90.00
#
_symmetry.space_group_name_H-M   'P 1'
#
loop_
_entity.id
_entity.type
_entity.pdbx_description
1 polymer ?
#
loop_
_entity_poly.entity_id
_entity_poly.type
_entity_poly.pdbx_seq_one_letter_code
_entity_poly.pdbx_strand_id
1 'polypeptide(L)'
;MQQALPYRTWVRPPSSSSMVAAATNSDNFKSPSPPQNSPNSIKTLANLQKLVSENPVIVFGRSGCCMCHVVKRLLLGHGVNPLVVAVDDPREVAAIGELAGTGSSGDSQFPAVFVGGNLFGGLERVMATHISGELVPILKQAGALWL
;
A
#
# COMPACT_ATOMS: atom_id res chain seq x y z
N MET A 1 -38.11 -14.02 -32.00
CA MET A 1 -37.69 -14.14 -30.59
C MET A 1 -36.29 -14.70 -30.59
N GLN A 2 -35.28 -13.91 -30.22
CA GLN A 2 -33.89 -14.36 -30.18
C GLN A 2 -33.71 -15.23 -28.95
N GLN A 3 -33.32 -16.49 -29.12
CA GLN A 3 -33.00 -17.38 -28.00
C GLN A 3 -31.64 -16.97 -27.42
N ALA A 4 -31.62 -16.68 -26.12
CA ALA A 4 -30.38 -16.37 -25.40
C ALA A 4 -29.41 -17.54 -25.47
N LEU A 5 -28.13 -17.26 -25.71
CA LEU A 5 -27.07 -18.25 -25.62
C LEU A 5 -27.01 -18.79 -24.18
N PRO A 6 -26.99 -20.12 -23.98
CA PRO A 6 -27.02 -20.70 -22.64
C PRO A 6 -25.76 -20.28 -21.89
N TYR A 7 -25.93 -19.85 -20.65
CA TYR A 7 -24.83 -19.62 -19.74
C TYR A 7 -24.02 -20.92 -19.66
N ARG A 8 -22.75 -20.90 -20.07
CA ARG A 8 -21.84 -22.02 -19.86
C ARG A 8 -21.56 -22.13 -18.36
N THR A 9 -22.34 -22.94 -17.66
CA THR A 9 -22.00 -23.47 -16.34
C THR A 9 -20.76 -24.33 -16.48
N TRP A 10 -19.62 -23.82 -16.04
CA TRP A 10 -18.44 -24.64 -15.82
C TRP A 10 -18.71 -25.56 -14.63
N VAL A 11 -19.09 -26.80 -14.92
CA VAL A 11 -19.19 -27.87 -13.93
C VAL A 11 -17.78 -28.25 -13.49
N ARG A 12 -17.46 -28.00 -12.22
CA ARG A 12 -16.21 -28.41 -11.57
C ARG A 12 -16.31 -29.92 -11.24
N PRO A 13 -15.33 -30.77 -11.64
CA PRO A 13 -15.36 -32.18 -11.29
C PRO A 13 -15.08 -32.41 -9.79
N PRO A 14 -15.62 -33.48 -9.17
CA PRO A 14 -15.48 -33.75 -7.74
C PRO A 14 -14.18 -34.49 -7.40
N SER A 15 -13.88 -34.45 -6.10
CA SER A 15 -12.61 -34.59 -5.41
C SER A 15 -11.98 -35.99 -5.33
N SER A 16 -10.64 -36.02 -5.39
CA SER A 16 -9.80 -36.91 -4.59
C SER A 16 -8.56 -36.15 -4.11
N SER A 17 -8.64 -35.71 -2.85
CA SER A 17 -7.58 -35.35 -1.91
C SER A 17 -6.18 -35.05 -2.44
N SER A 18 -5.91 -33.79 -2.79
CA SER A 18 -4.71 -33.04 -2.38
C SER A 18 -4.85 -31.60 -2.88
N MET A 19 -4.39 -30.67 -2.06
CA MET A 19 -4.65 -29.23 -2.13
C MET A 19 -4.29 -28.64 -3.49
N VAL A 20 -5.29 -28.18 -4.25
CA VAL A 20 -5.04 -27.36 -5.43
C VAL A 20 -4.63 -25.96 -4.96
N ALA A 21 -3.40 -25.60 -5.34
CA ALA A 21 -2.76 -24.34 -5.04
C ALA A 21 -3.72 -23.17 -5.32
N ALA A 22 -4.17 -22.50 -4.26
CA ALA A 22 -4.43 -21.08 -4.36
C ALA A 22 -3.16 -20.49 -4.98
N ALA A 23 -3.31 -19.73 -6.06
CA ALA A 23 -2.26 -18.84 -6.51
C ALA A 23 -2.06 -17.81 -5.37
N THR A 24 -1.31 -18.23 -4.35
CA THR A 24 -0.56 -17.36 -3.49
C THR A 24 0.42 -16.68 -4.43
N ASN A 25 -0.03 -15.59 -5.07
CA ASN A 25 0.90 -14.51 -5.34
C ASN A 25 1.32 -14.03 -3.96
N SER A 26 2.29 -14.76 -3.41
CA SER A 26 3.26 -14.26 -2.47
C SER A 26 4.02 -13.20 -3.27
N ASP A 27 3.38 -12.05 -3.46
CA ASP A 27 4.09 -10.80 -3.67
C ASP A 27 4.78 -10.56 -2.33
N ASN A 28 5.87 -11.31 -2.15
CA ASN A 28 6.83 -11.13 -1.09
C ASN A 28 7.10 -9.62 -1.11
N PHE A 29 6.68 -8.95 -0.05
CA PHE A 29 7.09 -7.60 0.26
C PHE A 29 8.60 -7.69 0.46
N LYS A 30 9.33 -7.76 -0.65
CA LYS A 30 10.76 -7.61 -0.63
C LYS A 30 10.94 -6.13 -0.38
N SER A 31 10.97 -5.79 0.90
CA SER A 31 11.56 -4.57 1.41
C SER A 31 12.80 -4.29 0.56
N PRO A 32 13.01 -3.06 0.08
CA PRO A 32 14.28 -2.72 -0.54
C PRO A 32 15.35 -3.11 0.47
N SER A 33 16.23 -4.04 0.09
CA SER A 33 17.34 -4.45 0.93
C SER A 33 18.20 -3.20 1.15
N PRO A 34 18.32 -2.70 2.40
CA PRO A 34 19.16 -1.55 2.68
C PRO A 34 20.62 -1.90 2.39
N PRO A 35 21.48 -0.94 2.03
CA PRO A 35 22.91 -1.12 2.24
C PRO A 35 23.11 -1.47 3.72
N GLN A 36 23.74 -2.60 3.99
CA GLN A 36 23.83 -3.19 5.32
C GLN A 36 24.57 -2.24 6.26
N ASN A 37 23.84 -1.66 7.21
CA ASN A 37 24.41 -1.17 8.45
C ASN A 37 23.39 -1.31 9.61
N SER A 38 23.50 -2.44 10.31
CA SER A 38 23.00 -2.74 11.67
C SER A 38 21.50 -2.63 12.03
N PRO A 39 21.02 -3.48 12.96
CA PRO A 39 19.61 -3.89 13.07
C PRO A 39 18.83 -3.09 14.13
N ASN A 40 17.53 -2.86 13.87
CA ASN A 40 16.52 -2.21 14.71
C ASN A 40 16.59 -0.67 14.78
N SER A 41 15.71 0.03 14.04
CA SER A 41 14.90 1.15 14.57
C SER A 41 14.07 1.86 13.49
N ILE A 42 13.00 1.23 12.99
CA ILE A 42 11.80 2.01 12.59
C ILE A 42 10.94 2.35 13.85
N LYS A 43 11.46 2.00 15.04
CA LYS A 43 10.77 2.09 16.34
C LYS A 43 10.55 3.50 16.88
N THR A 44 10.97 4.55 16.19
CA THR A 44 10.92 5.92 16.71
C THR A 44 10.35 6.88 15.67
N LEU A 45 9.48 7.78 16.12
CA LEU A 45 8.82 8.82 15.31
C LEU A 45 9.84 9.59 14.45
N ALA A 46 10.99 9.97 15.01
CA ALA A 46 12.05 10.69 14.30
C ALA A 46 12.58 9.93 13.06
N ASN A 47 12.70 8.60 13.14
CA ASN A 47 13.14 7.78 12.02
C ASN A 47 12.05 7.66 10.95
N LEU A 48 10.79 7.58 11.35
CA LEU A 48 9.66 7.61 10.42
C LEU A 48 9.56 8.95 9.68
N GLN A 49 9.74 10.07 10.39
CA GLN A 49 9.80 11.40 9.78
C GLN A 49 10.94 11.52 8.77
N LYS A 50 12.14 11.04 9.15
CA LYS A 50 13.29 11.01 8.24
C LYS A 50 12.97 10.18 7.00
N LEU A 51 12.40 8.99 7.17
CA LEU A 51 12.03 8.11 6.07
C LEU A 51 11.05 8.82 5.11
N VAL A 52 10.00 9.43 5.65
CA VAL A 52 8.97 10.19 4.91
C VAL A 52 9.55 11.41 4.19
N SER A 53 10.58 12.05 4.75
CA SER A 53 11.28 13.17 4.10
C SER A 53 12.24 12.74 2.98
N GLU A 54 12.84 11.56 3.08
CA GLU A 54 13.81 11.06 2.10
C GLU A 54 13.15 10.46 0.86
N ASN A 55 11.90 10.00 0.97
CA ASN A 55 11.19 9.36 -0.11
C ASN A 55 10.00 10.22 -0.57
N PRO A 56 9.82 10.43 -1.90
CA PRO A 56 8.73 11.26 -2.40
C PRO A 56 7.36 10.65 -2.16
N VAL A 57 7.24 9.31 -2.10
CA VAL A 57 5.99 8.60 -1.78
C VAL A 57 6.26 7.39 -0.91
N ILE A 58 5.56 7.29 0.21
CA ILE A 58 5.58 6.13 1.12
C ILE A 58 4.17 5.66 1.40
N VAL A 59 3.99 4.34 1.46
CA VAL A 59 2.76 3.68 1.88
C VAL A 59 3.08 2.80 3.08
N PHE A 60 2.49 3.12 4.24
CA PHE A 60 2.53 2.27 5.41
C PHE A 60 1.31 1.37 5.47
N GLY A 61 1.51 0.14 5.94
CA GLY A 61 0.48 -0.88 6.00
C GLY A 61 0.83 -1.99 6.96
N ARG A 62 -0.17 -2.74 7.43
CA ARG A 62 0.09 -4.04 8.08
C ARG A 62 0.56 -5.07 7.06
N SER A 63 1.33 -6.05 7.52
CA SER A 63 1.66 -7.21 6.69
C SER A 63 0.37 -7.90 6.20
N GLY A 64 0.32 -8.23 4.92
CA GLY A 64 -0.87 -8.84 4.28
C GLY A 64 -2.04 -7.89 4.02
N CYS A 65 -1.90 -6.56 4.18
CA CYS A 65 -2.98 -5.62 3.88
C CYS A 65 -3.29 -5.57 2.36
N CYS A 66 -4.45 -6.08 1.95
CA CYS A 66 -4.90 -6.05 0.55
C CYS A 66 -5.01 -4.63 0.00
N MET A 67 -5.42 -3.66 0.81
CA MET A 67 -5.57 -2.27 0.40
C MET A 67 -4.22 -1.60 0.09
N CYS A 68 -3.14 -1.98 0.78
CA CYS A 68 -1.79 -1.50 0.45
C CYS A 68 -1.34 -1.96 -0.94
N HIS A 69 -1.72 -3.18 -1.33
CA HIS A 69 -1.44 -3.69 -2.68
C HIS A 69 -2.18 -2.90 -3.75
N VAL A 70 -3.43 -2.50 -3.47
CA VAL A 70 -4.22 -1.65 -4.38
C VAL A 70 -3.53 -0.30 -4.59
N VAL A 71 -3.15 0.39 -3.51
CA VAL A 71 -2.46 1.68 -3.60
C VAL A 71 -1.12 1.54 -4.34
N LYS A 72 -0.33 0.52 -4.01
CA LYS A 72 0.95 0.24 -4.67
C LYS A 72 0.77 0.08 -6.18
N ARG A 73 -0.18 -0.74 -6.61
CA ARG A 73 -0.45 -0.98 -8.04
C ARG A 73 -0.96 0.27 -8.75
N LEU A 74 -1.80 1.05 -8.09
CA LEU A 74 -2.30 2.31 -8.63
C LEU A 74 -1.15 3.29 -8.88
N LEU A 75 -0.27 3.50 -7.89
CA LEU A 75 0.87 4.42 -8.02
C LEU A 75 1.88 3.95 -9.07
N LEU A 76 2.17 2.63 -9.12
CA LEU A 76 3.00 2.04 -10.17
C LEU A 76 2.39 2.23 -11.56
N GLY A 77 1.07 2.13 -11.69
CA GLY A 77 0.34 2.39 -12.94
C GLY A 77 0.46 3.84 -13.44
N HIS A 78 0.67 4.79 -12.54
CA HIS A 78 0.98 6.19 -12.88
C HIS A 78 2.47 6.45 -13.16
N GLY A 79 3.31 5.41 -13.12
CA GLY A 79 4.76 5.55 -13.33
C GLY A 79 5.54 6.03 -12.10
N VAL A 80 4.93 6.01 -10.92
CA VAL A 80 5.59 6.36 -9.64
C VAL A 80 6.09 5.09 -8.96
N ASN A 81 7.27 5.17 -8.33
CA ASN A 81 7.83 4.07 -7.53
C ASN A 81 7.64 4.34 -6.02
N PRO A 82 6.54 3.88 -5.39
CA PRO A 82 6.33 4.07 -3.96
C PRO A 82 7.17 3.12 -3.10
N LEU A 83 7.70 3.63 -1.99
CA LEU A 83 8.22 2.78 -0.92
C LEU A 83 7.06 2.25 -0.09
N VAL A 84 6.97 0.93 0.08
CA VAL A 84 5.92 0.33 0.90
C VAL A 84 6.54 -0.35 2.11
N VAL A 85 6.09 0.03 3.30
CA VAL A 85 6.63 -0.44 4.59
C VAL A 85 5.55 -1.21 5.32
N ALA A 86 5.84 -2.48 5.62
CA ALA A 86 5.00 -3.31 6.46
C ALA A 86 5.28 -2.98 7.95
N VAL A 87 4.22 -2.76 8.71
CA VAL A 87 4.24 -2.32 10.09
C VAL A 87 3.38 -3.28 10.90
N ASP A 88 4.06 -4.18 11.60
CA ASP A 88 3.41 -5.20 12.44
C ASP A 88 3.57 -4.88 13.94
N ASP A 89 4.56 -4.05 14.29
CA ASP A 89 4.83 -3.64 15.67
C ASP A 89 3.82 -2.58 16.13
N PRO A 90 3.11 -2.77 17.25
CA PRO A 90 2.09 -1.82 17.73
C PRO A 90 2.66 -0.45 18.08
N ARG A 91 3.96 -0.40 18.44
CA ARG A 91 4.68 0.86 18.71
C ARG A 91 4.87 1.69 17.44
N GLU A 92 5.15 1.03 16.32
CA GLU A 92 5.31 1.68 15.02
C GLU A 92 3.94 2.12 14.47
N VAL A 93 2.89 1.30 14.67
CA VAL A 93 1.51 1.70 14.35
C VAL A 93 1.11 2.96 15.11
N ALA A 94 1.38 3.01 16.43
CA ALA A 94 1.10 4.20 17.24
C ALA A 94 1.89 5.42 16.74
N ALA A 95 3.18 5.28 16.44
CA ALA A 95 4.01 6.37 15.93
C ALA A 95 3.54 6.88 14.55
N ILE A 96 3.04 6.00 13.68
CA ILE A 96 2.44 6.39 12.39
C ILE A 96 1.11 7.10 12.61
N GLY A 97 0.28 6.63 13.55
CA GLY A 97 -0.97 7.30 13.93
C GLY A 97 -0.72 8.71 14.52
N GLU A 98 0.35 8.87 15.29
CA GLU A 98 0.82 10.19 15.77
C GLU A 98 1.29 11.08 14.61
N LEU A 99 2.09 10.54 13.68
CA LEU A 99 2.55 11.28 12.51
C LEU A 99 1.40 11.65 11.56
N ALA A 100 0.38 10.80 11.47
CA ALA A 100 -0.83 11.03 10.69
C ALA A 100 -1.85 11.95 11.41
N GLY A 101 -1.59 12.35 12.65
CA GLY A 101 -2.50 13.18 13.44
C GLY A 101 -3.81 12.50 13.84
N THR A 102 -3.95 11.19 13.64
CA THR A 102 -5.14 10.40 14.00
C THR A 102 -5.13 9.92 15.45
N GLY A 103 -4.02 10.15 16.16
CA GLY A 103 -3.84 9.70 17.55
C GLY A 103 -3.71 8.18 17.67
N SER A 104 -3.34 7.70 18.86
CA SER A 104 -3.16 6.28 19.19
C SER A 104 -4.49 5.52 19.38
N SER A 105 -5.59 6.01 18.79
CA SER A 105 -6.86 5.31 18.77
C SER A 105 -6.68 4.09 17.87
N GLY A 106 -6.79 2.89 18.45
CA GLY A 106 -6.36 1.58 17.92
C GLY A 106 -6.91 1.12 16.57
N ASP A 107 -7.54 2.00 15.81
CA ASP A 107 -8.04 1.80 14.44
C ASP A 107 -7.28 2.71 13.46
N SER A 108 -5.94 2.68 13.46
CA SER A 108 -5.18 3.29 12.36
C SER A 108 -5.62 2.67 11.04
N GLN A 109 -6.33 3.47 10.24
CA GLN A 109 -6.91 3.05 8.98
C GLN A 109 -5.79 2.91 7.94
N PHE A 110 -5.16 1.73 7.91
CA PHE A 110 -4.21 1.38 6.86
C PHE A 110 -4.94 1.18 5.52
N PRO A 111 -4.35 1.59 4.39
CA PRO A 111 -3.00 2.15 4.22
C PRO A 111 -2.89 3.61 4.64
N ALA A 112 -1.79 3.99 5.28
CA ALA A 112 -1.44 5.40 5.50
C ALA A 112 -0.41 5.84 4.45
N VAL A 113 -0.79 6.80 3.61
CA VAL A 113 -0.01 7.26 2.46
C VAL A 113 0.57 8.63 2.74
N PHE A 114 1.87 8.77 2.50
CA PHE A 114 2.62 10.01 2.61
C PHE A 114 3.18 10.39 1.25
N VAL A 115 3.07 11.67 0.90
CA VAL A 115 3.52 12.24 -0.38
C VAL A 115 4.27 13.54 -0.09
N GLY A 116 5.50 13.65 -0.60
CA GLY A 116 6.35 14.83 -0.44
C GLY A 116 6.58 15.24 1.01
N GLY A 117 6.79 14.27 1.90
CA GLY A 117 7.02 14.52 3.33
C GLY A 117 5.76 14.74 4.18
N ASN A 118 4.57 14.79 3.57
CA ASN A 118 3.32 15.13 4.26
C ASN A 118 2.32 13.97 4.23
N LEU A 119 1.43 13.90 5.22
CA LEU A 119 0.33 12.94 5.22
C LEU A 119 -0.63 13.26 4.07
N PHE A 120 -0.70 12.33 3.12
CA PHE A 120 -1.67 12.40 2.05
C PHE A 120 -3.03 11.84 2.51
N GLY A 121 -3.03 10.73 3.25
CA GLY A 121 -4.21 10.15 3.88
C GLY A 121 -4.36 8.66 3.65
N GLY A 122 -5.59 8.17 3.66
CA GLY A 122 -5.93 6.75 3.45
C GLY A 122 -6.15 6.36 1.99
N LEU A 123 -6.57 5.11 1.78
CA LEU A 123 -6.99 4.60 0.47
C LEU A 123 -8.07 5.50 -0.16
N GLU A 124 -9.07 5.90 0.62
CA GLU A 124 -10.20 6.69 0.11
C GLU A 124 -9.74 8.00 -0.55
N ARG A 125 -8.79 8.70 0.08
CA ARG A 125 -8.24 9.94 -0.47
C ARG A 125 -7.43 9.71 -1.75
N VAL A 126 -6.66 8.62 -1.81
CA VAL A 126 -5.95 8.20 -3.04
C VAL A 126 -6.91 7.89 -4.17
N MET A 127 -7.98 7.16 -3.87
CA MET A 127 -8.99 6.82 -4.88
C MET A 127 -9.75 8.08 -5.34
N ALA A 128 -10.11 8.97 -4.42
CA ALA A 128 -10.78 10.23 -4.75
C ALA A 128 -9.94 11.08 -5.70
N THR A 129 -8.64 11.30 -5.41
CA THR A 129 -7.78 12.09 -6.31
C THR A 129 -7.46 11.38 -7.61
N HIS A 130 -7.44 10.04 -7.62
CA HIS A 130 -7.30 9.28 -8.86
C HIS A 130 -8.52 9.47 -9.79
N ILE A 131 -9.74 9.41 -9.23
CA ILE A 131 -10.98 9.59 -9.98
C ILE A 131 -11.12 11.04 -10.46
N SER A 132 -10.78 12.01 -9.63
CA SER A 132 -10.84 13.43 -9.97
C SER A 132 -9.76 13.88 -10.95
N GLY A 133 -8.72 13.06 -11.20
CA GLY A 133 -7.59 13.43 -12.06
C GLY A 133 -6.49 14.26 -11.39
N GLU A 134 -6.69 14.66 -10.13
CA GLU A 134 -5.77 15.50 -9.36
C GLU A 134 -4.52 14.76 -8.83
N LEU A 135 -4.52 13.43 -8.89
CA LEU A 135 -3.41 12.63 -8.37
C LEU A 135 -2.08 12.91 -9.10
N VAL A 136 -2.11 13.06 -10.42
CA VAL A 136 -0.90 13.30 -11.22
C VAL A 136 -0.24 14.65 -10.89
N PRO A 137 -0.97 15.79 -10.85
CA PRO A 137 -0.43 17.07 -10.39
C PRO A 137 0.25 17.00 -9.01
N ILE A 138 -0.38 16.33 -8.06
CA ILE A 138 0.14 16.19 -6.69
C ILE A 138 1.46 15.40 -6.69
N LEU A 139 1.52 14.30 -7.44
CA LEU A 139 2.72 13.48 -7.55
C LEU A 139 3.87 14.21 -8.26
N LYS A 140 3.56 15.05 -9.27
CA LYS A 140 4.55 15.92 -9.92
C LYS A 140 5.11 16.96 -8.95
N GLN A 141 4.25 17.62 -8.18
CA GLN A 141 4.68 18.61 -7.19
C GLN A 141 5.55 17.99 -6.09
N ALA A 142 5.28 16.74 -5.72
CA ALA A 142 6.07 16.00 -4.76
C ALA A 142 7.40 15.44 -5.31
N GLY A 143 7.71 15.65 -6.59
CA GLY A 143 8.91 15.10 -7.24
C GLY A 143 8.87 13.58 -7.41
N ALA A 144 7.70 12.97 -7.28
CA ALA A 144 7.50 11.53 -7.44
C ALA A 144 7.40 11.10 -8.91
N LEU A 145 7.06 12.05 -9.79
CA LEU A 145 6.86 11.84 -11.22
C LEU A 145 7.62 12.92 -12.01
N TRP A 146 8.43 12.49 -12.98
CA TRP A 146 9.38 13.35 -13.74
C TRP A 146 8.91 13.76 -15.15
N LEU A 147 7.65 13.50 -15.51
CA LEU A 147 7.05 13.87 -16.81
C LEU A 147 6.26 15.17 -16.72
#